data_AF-A0A4Q3CRA0-F1
#
_entry.id   AF-A0A4Q3CRA0-F1
#
_cell.length_a   1.000
_cell.length_b   1.000
_cell.length_c   1.000
_cell.angle_alpha   90.00
_cell.angle_beta   90.00
_cell.angle_gamma   90.00
#
_symmetry.space_group_name_H-M   'P 1'
#
loop_
_entity.id
_entity.type
_entity.pdbx_description
1 polymer ?
#
loop_
_entity_poly.entity_id
_entity_poly.type
_entity_poly.pdbx_seq_one_letter_code
_entity_poly.pdbx_strand_id
1 'polypeptide(L)'
;MQDPRDVPGYLAPVRQALTAPILMGGAPRAYAILNGTLAAIIAFAGAIAAGAAAGIAGHILGVMLARRDPDAVEVLKRAMRIPGRLET
;
A
#
# COMPACT_ATOMS: atom_id res chain seq x y z
N MET A 1 12.96 -2.19 -25.48
CA MET A 1 12.31 -1.59 -26.65
C MET A 1 13.01 -0.27 -26.86
N GLN A 2 13.97 -0.21 -27.79
CA GLN A 2 14.67 1.02 -28.13
C GLN A 2 13.85 1.73 -29.21
N ASP A 3 13.46 2.97 -28.92
CA ASP A 3 12.80 3.87 -29.88
C ASP A 3 13.88 4.40 -30.83
N PRO A 4 13.65 4.47 -32.16
CA PRO A 4 14.59 5.06 -33.10
C PRO A 4 15.00 6.52 -32.78
N ARG A 5 14.26 7.20 -31.91
CA ARG A 5 14.53 8.57 -31.43
C ARG A 5 15.43 8.62 -30.20
N ASP A 6 15.81 7.48 -29.63
CA ASP A 6 16.62 7.38 -28.43
C ASP A 6 18.08 7.82 -28.68
N VAL A 7 18.62 8.71 -27.82
CA VAL A 7 20.02 9.15 -27.90
C VAL A 7 20.93 8.07 -27.27
N PRO A 8 21.90 7.50 -28.03
CA PRO A 8 22.79 6.48 -27.50
C PRO A 8 23.58 6.97 -26.27
N GLY A 9 23.61 6.17 -25.20
CA GLY A 9 24.37 6.48 -23.98
C GLY A 9 23.68 7.40 -22.96
N TYR A 10 22.52 7.99 -23.30
CA TYR A 10 21.76 8.88 -22.39
C TYR A 10 20.51 8.23 -21.78
N LEU A 11 20.18 6.99 -22.18
CA LEU A 11 19.02 6.27 -21.71
C LEU A 11 19.45 4.98 -21.01
N ALA A 12 18.94 4.79 -19.78
CA ALA A 12 19.13 3.58 -19.00
C ALA A 12 17.78 2.89 -18.76
N PRO A 13 17.69 1.56 -18.89
CA PRO A 13 16.43 0.84 -18.68
C PRO A 13 16.02 0.90 -17.20
N VAL A 14 14.89 1.53 -16.89
CA VAL A 14 14.29 1.50 -15.55
C VAL A 14 13.45 0.24 -15.39
N ARG A 15 13.79 -0.58 -14.40
CA ARG A 15 12.99 -1.76 -14.05
C ARG A 15 11.78 -1.32 -13.23
N GLN A 16 10.59 -1.80 -13.60
CA GLN A 16 9.36 -1.54 -12.83
C GLN A 16 9.47 -1.98 -11.37
N ALA A 17 10.29 -3.00 -11.06
CA ALA A 17 10.56 -3.41 -9.69
C ALA A 17 11.16 -2.30 -8.79
N LEU A 18 11.76 -1.26 -9.37
CA LEU A 18 12.32 -0.11 -8.64
C LEU A 18 11.30 1.01 -8.41
N THR A 19 10.22 1.06 -9.19
CA THR A 19 9.28 2.20 -9.20
C THR A 19 7.86 1.82 -8.83
N ALA A 20 7.48 0.55 -9.01
CA ALA A 20 6.15 0.07 -8.68
C ALA A 20 6.04 -0.25 -7.18
N PRO A 21 4.91 0.09 -6.54
CA PRO A 21 4.65 -0.27 -5.16
C PRO A 21 4.63 -1.79 -4.93
N ILE A 22 5.21 -2.24 -3.82
CA ILE A 22 5.22 -3.65 -3.44
C ILE A 22 3.87 -4.01 -2.81
N LEU A 23 3.10 -4.81 -3.52
CA LEU A 23 1.84 -5.37 -3.03
C LEU A 23 2.05 -6.74 -2.38
N MET A 24 1.23 -7.05 -1.39
CA MET A 24 1.19 -8.31 -0.67
C MET A 24 -0.26 -8.81 -0.66
N GLY A 25 -0.56 -9.79 -1.51
CA GLY A 25 -1.94 -10.26 -1.71
C GLY A 25 -2.88 -9.19 -2.30
N GLY A 26 -2.33 -8.17 -2.98
CA GLY A 26 -3.10 -7.06 -3.54
C GLY A 26 -3.25 -5.84 -2.63
N ALA A 27 -2.82 -5.91 -1.36
CA ALA A 27 -2.76 -4.76 -0.46
C ALA A 27 -1.32 -4.19 -0.36
N PRO A 28 -1.11 -2.91 -0.04
CA PRO A 28 0.24 -2.35 0.10
C PRO A 28 0.97 -3.03 1.26
N ARG A 29 2.22 -3.46 1.05
CA ARG A 29 2.96 -4.30 2.01
C ARG A 29 2.95 -3.74 3.45
N ALA A 30 3.27 -2.46 3.63
CA ALA A 30 3.32 -1.85 4.96
C ALA A 30 1.96 -1.89 5.68
N TYR A 31 0.87 -1.66 4.94
CA TYR A 31 -0.49 -1.75 5.46
C TYR A 31 -0.86 -3.19 5.82
N ALA A 32 -0.55 -4.15 4.93
CA ALA A 32 -0.85 -5.56 5.16
C ALA A 32 -0.14 -6.10 6.43
N ILE A 33 1.12 -5.72 6.64
CA ILE A 33 1.87 -6.06 7.86
C ILE A 33 1.18 -5.46 9.09
N LEU A 34 0.89 -4.16 9.07
CA LEU A 34 0.23 -3.48 10.19
C LEU A 34 -1.10 -4.14 10.55
N ASN A 35 -1.94 -4.39 9.54
CA ASN A 35 -3.24 -5.04 9.72
C ASN A 35 -3.09 -6.47 10.26
N GLY A 36 -2.14 -7.25 9.73
CA GLY A 36 -1.84 -8.59 10.23
C GLY A 36 -1.36 -8.59 11.68
N THR A 37 -0.53 -7.62 12.08
CA THR A 37 -0.10 -7.44 13.47
C THR A 37 -1.27 -7.10 14.39
N LEU A 38 -2.13 -6.15 14.01
CA LEU A 38 -3.34 -5.81 14.77
C LEU A 38 -4.26 -7.01 14.94
N ALA A 39 -4.50 -7.77 13.86
CA ALA A 39 -5.30 -8.99 13.90
C ALA A 39 -4.69 -10.04 14.83
N ALA A 40 -3.37 -10.24 14.76
CA ALA A 40 -2.64 -11.17 15.62
C ALA A 40 -2.74 -10.77 17.10
N ILE A 41 -2.57 -9.48 17.43
CA ILE A 41 -2.73 -8.97 18.80
C ILE A 41 -4.12 -9.32 19.36
N ILE A 42 -5.17 -9.08 18.59
CA ILE A 42 -6.56 -9.38 19.01
C ILE A 42 -6.76 -10.89 19.18
N ALA A 43 -6.26 -11.70 18.25
CA ALA A 43 -6.38 -13.15 18.32
C ALA A 43 -5.64 -13.73 19.53
N PHE A 44 -4.41 -13.27 19.79
CA PHE A 44 -3.59 -13.70 20.93
C PHE A 44 -4.16 -13.22 22.28
N ALA A 45 -4.95 -12.15 22.30
CA ALA A 45 -5.70 -11.74 23.49
C ALA A 45 -6.89 -12.67 23.84
N GLY A 46 -7.05 -13.79 23.12
CA GLY A 46 -8.12 -14.78 23.33
C GLY A 46 -9.32 -14.61 22.40
N ALA A 47 -9.35 -13.55 21.58
CA ALA A 47 -10.46 -13.25 20.68
C ALA A 47 -10.15 -13.70 19.24
N ILE A 48 -9.82 -14.98 19.04
CA ILE A 48 -9.37 -15.53 17.74
C ILE A 48 -10.35 -15.22 16.60
N ALA A 49 -11.66 -15.44 16.82
CA ALA A 49 -12.68 -15.18 15.81
C ALA A 49 -12.76 -13.68 15.45
N ALA A 50 -12.70 -12.80 16.45
CA ALA A 50 -12.72 -11.36 16.23
C ALA A 50 -11.43 -10.87 15.54
N GLY A 51 -10.27 -11.39 15.95
CA GLY A 51 -8.97 -11.08 15.34
C GLY A 51 -8.92 -11.52 13.88
N ALA A 52 -9.39 -12.73 13.58
CA ALA A 52 -9.49 -13.23 12.21
C ALA A 52 -10.47 -12.39 11.36
N ALA A 53 -11.66 -12.08 11.90
CA ALA A 53 -12.64 -11.24 11.20
C ALA A 53 -12.09 -9.83 10.92
N ALA A 54 -11.46 -9.20 11.92
CA ALA A 54 -10.83 -7.90 11.78
C ALA A 54 -9.68 -7.93 10.75
N GLY A 55 -8.83 -8.95 10.80
CA GLY A 55 -7.73 -9.14 9.87
C GLY A 55 -8.21 -9.30 8.42
N ILE A 56 -9.21 -10.14 8.19
CA ILE A 56 -9.80 -10.36 6.85
C ILE A 56 -10.46 -9.07 6.35
N ALA A 57 -11.31 -8.43 7.16
CA ALA A 57 -12.00 -7.21 6.79
C ALA A 57 -11.01 -6.08 6.45
N GLY A 58 -10.00 -5.87 7.31
CA GLY A 58 -8.94 -4.89 7.06
C GLY A 58 -8.13 -5.22 5.81
N HIS A 59 -7.81 -6.49 5.56
CA HIS A 59 -7.07 -6.86 4.34
C HIS A 59 -7.89 -6.58 3.08
N ILE A 60 -9.19 -6.91 3.08
CA ILE A 60 -10.11 -6.59 1.97
C ILE A 60 -10.14 -5.09 1.72
N LEU A 61 -10.24 -4.26 2.77
CA LEU A 61 -10.16 -2.81 2.64
C LEU A 61 -8.84 -2.35 2.01
N GLY A 62 -7.71 -2.94 2.43
CA GLY A 62 -6.40 -2.69 1.84
C GLY A 62 -6.33 -3.01 0.35
N VAL A 63 -6.90 -4.15 -0.06
CA VAL A 63 -6.99 -4.54 -1.48
C VAL A 63 -7.89 -3.59 -2.27
N MET A 64 -9.04 -3.19 -1.71
CA MET A 64 -9.94 -2.23 -2.35
C MET A 64 -9.29 -0.87 -2.55
N LEU A 65 -8.49 -0.43 -1.59
CA LEU A 65 -7.77 0.83 -1.63
C LEU A 65 -6.66 0.78 -2.69
N ALA A 66 -5.81 -0.25 -2.66
CA ALA A 66 -4.73 -0.43 -3.64
C ALA A 66 -5.25 -0.64 -5.07
N ARG A 67 -6.44 -1.23 -5.24
CA ARG A 67 -7.08 -1.33 -6.55
C ARG A 67 -7.43 0.04 -7.14
N ARG A 68 -7.74 1.04 -6.31
CA ARG A 68 -7.99 2.41 -6.77
C ARG A 68 -6.71 3.20 -6.98
N ASP A 69 -5.81 3.13 -6.01
CA ASP A 69 -4.51 3.79 -6.05
C ASP A 69 -3.52 2.99 -5.18
N PRO A 70 -2.46 2.40 -5.77
CA PRO A 70 -1.42 1.68 -5.03
C PRO A 70 -0.74 2.49 -3.91
N ASP A 71 -0.67 3.82 -4.05
CA ASP A 71 -0.01 4.73 -3.12
C ASP A 71 -0.96 5.37 -2.10
N ALA A 72 -2.24 5.01 -2.13
CA ALA A 72 -3.27 5.62 -1.29
C ALA A 72 -2.96 5.64 0.21
N VAL A 73 -2.26 4.63 0.75
CA VAL A 73 -1.85 4.60 2.16
C VAL A 73 -0.78 5.65 2.45
N GLU A 74 0.16 5.86 1.53
CA GLU A 74 1.18 6.90 1.65
C GLU A 74 0.54 8.29 1.55
N VAL A 75 -0.37 8.47 0.60
CA VAL A 75 -1.15 9.70 0.43
C VAL A 75 -1.97 10.01 1.68
N LEU A 76 -2.66 9.03 2.26
CA LEU A 76 -3.45 9.21 3.48
C LEU A 76 -2.56 9.60 4.67
N LYS A 77 -1.43 8.90 4.88
CA LYS A 77 -0.47 9.27 5.93
C LYS A 77 0.03 10.70 5.76
N ARG A 78 0.34 11.10 4.52
CA ARG A 78 0.77 12.46 4.19
C ARG A 78 -0.35 13.47 4.46
N ALA A 79 -1.58 13.17 4.08
CA ALA A 79 -2.74 14.01 4.31
C ALA A 79 -3.00 14.23 5.80
N MET A 80 -2.87 13.20 6.64
CA MET A 80 -3.00 13.34 8.10
C MET A 80 -1.89 14.19 8.74
N ARG A 81 -0.70 14.25 8.12
CA ARG A 81 0.45 15.02 8.65
C ARG A 81 0.41 16.50 8.25
N ILE A 82 -0.19 16.82 7.11
CA ILE A 82 -0.24 18.19 6.58
C ILE A 82 -1.51 18.86 7.12
N PRO A 83 -1.41 20.02 7.81
CA PRO A 83 -2.60 20.74 8.25
C PRO A 83 -3.42 21.18 7.03
N GLY A 84 -4.73 20.93 7.09
CA GLY A 84 -5.69 21.41 6.10
C GLY A 84 -5.63 22.92 6.02
N ARG A 85 -4.99 23.45 4.96
CA ARG A 85 -4.78 24.89 4.78
C ARG A 85 -5.71 25.47 3.70
N LEU A 86 -6.59 24.64 3.15
CA LEU A 86 -7.64 25.00 2.20
C LEU A 86 -8.99 24.98 2.92
N GLU A 87 -9.11 25.80 3.96
CA GLU A 87 -10.40 26.16 4.55
C GLU A 87 -10.73 27.53 3.92
N THR A 88 -11.56 27.53 2.87
CA THR A 88 -12.17 28.76 2.31
C THR A 88 -13.60 28.88 2.77
#